data_AF-A0A948BR82-F1
#
_entry.id   AF-A0A948BR82-F1
#
_cell.length_a   1.000
_cell.length_b   1.000
_cell.length_c   1.000
_cell.angle_alpha   90.00
_cell.angle_beta   90.00
_cell.angle_gamma   90.00
#
_symmetry.space_group_name_H-M   'P 1'
#
loop_
_entity.id
_entity.type
_entity.pdbx_description
1 polymer ?
#
loop_
_entity_poly.entity_id
_entity_poly.type
_entity_poly.pdbx_seq_one_letter_code
_entity_poly.pdbx_strand_id
1 'polypeptide(L)'
;MNLCKQMIFKSLDRDSIFRKYHLTIETCDDRWGDKKFTKKVITLYYNNDEVSEGVFMDKFPKKDGQFITVSEISWGRERLNWIYRKKQDQPYFTGFEEFYKTENKDEIARVIDPIRTATLMFMQELYLLIRILDSG
;
A
#
# COMPACT_ATOMS: atom_id res chain seq x y z
N MET A 1 14.00 11.82 18.92
CA MET A 1 12.98 10.89 18.37
C MET A 1 11.52 11.24 18.77
N ASN A 2 11.21 12.47 19.25
CA ASN A 2 9.92 12.76 19.89
C ASN A 2 9.01 13.75 19.11
N LEU A 3 9.56 14.63 18.27
CA LEU A 3 8.77 15.69 17.59
C LEU A 3 7.82 15.15 16.51
N CYS A 4 8.28 14.27 15.61
CA CYS A 4 7.41 13.70 14.57
C CYS A 4 6.23 12.90 15.15
N LYS A 5 6.49 12.08 16.19
CA LYS A 5 5.43 11.36 16.90
C LYS A 5 4.42 12.33 17.51
N GLN A 6 4.90 13.37 18.20
CA GLN A 6 4.04 14.39 18.79
C GLN A 6 3.21 15.16 17.74
N MET A 7 3.77 15.49 16.58
CA MET A 7 3.04 16.15 15.50
C MET A 7 1.93 15.27 14.95
N ILE A 8 2.22 13.99 14.70
CA ILE A 8 1.21 13.05 14.20
C ILE A 8 0.10 12.86 15.23
N PHE A 9 0.43 12.60 16.50
CA PHE A 9 -0.59 12.45 17.54
C PHE A 9 -1.45 13.71 17.69
N LYS A 10 -0.86 14.92 17.68
CA LYS A 10 -1.62 16.18 17.71
C LYS A 10 -2.53 16.37 16.49
N SER A 11 -2.13 15.89 15.32
CA SER A 11 -2.97 15.92 14.10
C SER A 11 -4.13 14.94 14.19
N LEU A 12 -3.96 13.79 14.85
CA LEU A 12 -5.00 12.77 15.03
C LEU A 12 -5.97 13.11 16.18
N ASP A 13 -5.53 13.84 17.21
CA ASP A 13 -6.34 14.14 18.40
C ASP A 13 -7.52 15.11 18.14
N ARG A 14 -7.54 15.77 16.97
CA ARG A 14 -8.62 16.69 16.59
C ARG A 14 -9.92 15.98 16.16
N ASP A 15 -9.89 14.68 15.91
CA ASP A 15 -11.04 13.91 15.44
C ASP A 15 -11.27 12.67 16.33
N SER A 16 -12.43 12.60 16.98
CA SER A 16 -12.84 11.51 17.89
C SER A 16 -12.87 10.10 17.26
N ILE A 17 -12.67 10.00 15.94
CA ILE A 17 -12.61 8.77 15.14
C ILE A 17 -11.27 8.02 15.34
N PHE A 18 -10.23 8.68 15.84
CA PHE A 18 -8.85 8.15 15.83
C PHE A 18 -8.48 7.18 16.96
N ARG A 19 -9.37 6.88 17.91
CA ARG A 19 -9.11 5.88 18.98
C ARG A 19 -8.83 4.46 18.46
N LYS A 20 -9.12 4.18 17.19
CA LYS A 20 -8.88 2.88 16.53
C LYS A 20 -7.57 2.82 15.76
N TYR A 21 -6.89 3.95 15.59
CA TYR A 21 -5.65 4.03 14.85
C TYR A 21 -4.45 4.08 15.78
N HIS A 22 -3.37 3.40 15.40
CA HIS A 22 -2.08 3.55 16.05
C HIS A 22 -0.95 3.45 15.02
N LEU A 23 0.24 3.92 15.39
CA LEU A 23 1.40 3.96 14.51
C LEU A 23 2.59 3.26 15.16
N THR A 24 3.32 2.50 14.35
CA THR A 24 4.67 2.06 14.69
C THR A 24 5.69 2.86 13.88
N ILE A 25 6.88 3.05 14.46
CA ILE A 25 8.01 3.66 13.76
C ILE A 25 9.22 2.80 14.06
N GLU A 26 9.77 2.20 13.03
CA GLU A 26 10.86 1.25 13.11
C GLU A 26 12.03 1.74 12.25
N THR A 27 13.24 1.47 12.70
CA THR A 27 14.45 1.72 11.90
C THR A 27 15.02 0.36 11.52
N CYS A 28 15.17 0.12 10.24
CA CYS A 28 15.68 -1.15 9.72
C CYS A 28 16.71 -0.91 8.61
N ASP A 29 17.61 -1.88 8.46
CA ASP A 29 18.57 -1.91 7.37
C ASP A 29 17.97 -2.63 6.17
N ASP A 30 18.24 -2.10 4.98
CA ASP A 30 17.74 -2.63 3.71
C ASP A 30 18.83 -2.54 2.63
N ARG A 31 18.56 -3.12 1.46
CA ARG A 31 19.50 -3.19 0.34
C ARG A 31 18.84 -2.99 -1.02
N TRP A 32 19.56 -2.32 -1.91
CA TRP A 32 19.25 -2.22 -3.33
C TRP A 32 20.45 -2.71 -4.14
N GLY A 33 20.37 -3.92 -4.68
CA GLY A 33 21.56 -4.62 -5.20
C GLY A 33 22.61 -4.80 -4.09
N ASP A 34 23.84 -4.37 -4.35
CA ASP A 34 24.95 -4.46 -3.39
C ASP A 34 25.00 -3.29 -2.38
N LYS A 35 24.11 -2.30 -2.54
CA LYS A 35 24.12 -1.08 -1.73
C LYS A 35 23.25 -1.27 -0.50
N LYS A 36 23.81 -0.99 0.68
CA LYS A 36 23.10 -1.04 1.96
C LYS A 36 22.71 0.37 2.39
N PHE A 37 21.54 0.50 3.00
CA PHE A 37 21.07 1.75 3.57
C PHE A 37 20.12 1.48 4.75
N THR A 38 19.99 2.46 5.63
CA THR A 38 19.05 2.42 6.74
C THR A 38 17.81 3.22 6.36
N LYS A 39 16.63 2.66 6.62
CA LYS A 39 15.34 3.32 6.42
C LYS A 39 14.55 3.39 7.72
N LYS A 40 13.67 4.38 7.82
CA LYS A 40 12.62 4.44 8.82
C LYS A 40 11.33 4.00 8.15
N VAL A 41 10.68 3.00 8.73
CA VAL A 41 9.35 2.54 8.32
C VAL A 41 8.34 3.07 9.32
N ILE A 42 7.29 3.70 8.83
CA ILE A 42 6.20 4.28 9.60
C ILE A 42 4.94 3.54 9.17
N THR A 43 4.39 2.70 10.04
CA THR A 43 3.24 1.87 9.70
C THR A 43 2.03 2.35 10.46
N LEU A 44 0.94 2.64 9.73
CA LEU A 44 -0.35 3.02 10.28
C LEU A 44 -1.25 1.80 10.38
N TYR A 45 -1.81 1.55 11.56
CA TYR A 45 -2.74 0.45 11.83
C TYR A 45 -4.13 0.98 12.15
N TYR A 46 -5.15 0.20 11.81
CA TYR A 46 -6.54 0.33 12.24
C TYR A 46 -7.00 -0.99 12.84
N ASN A 47 -7.39 -1.03 14.11
CA ASN A 47 -7.78 -2.27 14.81
C ASN A 47 -6.76 -3.43 14.67
N ASN A 48 -5.45 -3.11 14.66
CA ASN A 48 -4.33 -4.04 14.44
C ASN A 48 -4.11 -4.52 13.00
N ASP A 49 -4.92 -4.07 12.04
CA ASP A 49 -4.66 -4.29 10.62
C ASP A 49 -3.83 -3.12 10.05
N GLU A 50 -2.73 -3.41 9.38
CA GLU A 50 -1.90 -2.42 8.70
C GLU A 50 -2.69 -1.76 7.58
N VAL A 51 -2.74 -0.44 7.49
CA VAL A 51 -3.53 0.31 6.50
C VAL A 51 -2.65 1.00 5.47
N SER A 52 -1.51 1.51 5.92
CA SER A 52 -0.60 2.32 5.13
C SER A 52 0.81 2.20 5.69
N GLU A 53 1.79 2.28 4.81
CA GLU A 53 3.20 2.30 5.16
C GLU A 53 3.86 3.51 4.52
N GLY A 54 4.60 4.26 5.33
CA GLY A 54 5.52 5.30 4.89
C GLY A 54 6.95 4.87 5.10
N VAL A 55 7.80 5.12 4.11
CA VAL A 55 9.25 4.89 4.21
C VAL A 55 10.00 6.21 4.09
N PHE A 56 10.97 6.40 4.96
CA PHE A 56 11.88 7.54 4.93
C PHE A 56 13.32 7.05 4.95
N MET A 57 14.10 7.49 3.97
CA MET A 57 15.50 7.15 3.79
C MET A 57 16.28 8.45 3.69
N ASP A 58 17.09 8.77 4.70
CA ASP A 58 17.90 10.00 4.71
C ASP A 58 19.00 9.97 3.65
N LYS A 59 19.62 8.79 3.47
CA LYS A 59 20.79 8.54 2.62
C LYS A 59 20.58 7.36 1.68
N PHE A 60 19.59 7.46 0.80
CA PHE A 60 19.39 6.47 -0.25
C PHE A 60 20.51 6.58 -1.31
N PRO A 61 21.20 5.47 -1.65
CA PRO A 61 22.39 5.53 -2.49
C PRO A 61 22.06 5.48 -3.99
N LYS A 62 22.49 6.49 -4.75
CA LYS A 62 22.38 6.53 -6.23
C LYS A 62 23.50 5.76 -6.91
N LYS A 63 23.30 5.41 -8.20
CA LYS A 63 24.27 4.66 -9.03
C LYS A 63 25.66 5.29 -9.07
N ASP A 64 25.73 6.62 -9.14
CA ASP A 64 26.94 7.45 -9.20
C ASP A 64 27.68 7.63 -7.86
N GLY A 65 27.19 7.02 -6.77
CA GLY A 65 27.78 7.14 -5.43
C GLY A 65 27.28 8.34 -4.63
N GLN A 66 26.39 9.17 -5.19
CA GLN A 66 25.71 10.22 -4.43
C GLN A 66 24.63 9.65 -3.52
N PHE A 67 24.22 10.44 -2.52
CA PHE A 67 23.08 10.13 -1.67
C PHE A 67 21.95 11.11 -1.90
N ILE A 68 20.71 10.61 -1.81
CA ILE A 68 19.50 11.44 -1.78
C ILE A 68 18.63 11.06 -0.59
N THR A 69 17.80 12.02 -0.18
CA THR A 69 16.72 11.75 0.75
C THR A 69 15.48 11.30 -0.04
N VAL A 70 14.88 10.20 0.39
CA VAL A 70 13.65 9.65 -0.21
C VAL A 70 12.60 9.55 0.88
N SER A 71 11.39 10.01 0.56
CA SER A 71 10.20 9.78 1.36
C SER A 71 9.11 9.28 0.45
N GLU A 72 8.47 8.18 0.81
CA GLU A 72 7.38 7.59 0.05
C GLU A 72 6.29 7.12 1.02
N ILE A 73 5.04 7.21 0.60
CA ILE A 73 3.89 6.70 1.34
C ILE A 73 3.08 5.85 0.38
N SER A 74 2.72 4.67 0.83
CA SER A 74 1.87 3.74 0.11
C SER A 74 0.68 3.32 0.97
N TRP A 75 -0.42 2.99 0.31
CA TRP A 75 -1.60 2.40 0.96
C TRP A 75 -2.27 1.41 0.02
N GLY A 76 -2.76 0.32 0.59
CA GLY A 76 -3.56 -0.66 -0.14
C GLY A 76 -4.97 -0.13 -0.32
N ARG A 77 -5.38 0.22 -1.55
CA ARG A 77 -6.74 0.70 -1.84
C ARG A 77 -7.80 -0.30 -1.40
N GLU A 78 -7.58 -1.59 -1.68
CA GLU A 78 -8.46 -2.69 -1.26
C GLU A 78 -8.62 -2.75 0.25
N ARG A 79 -7.52 -2.52 1.00
CA ARG A 79 -7.52 -2.59 2.45
C ARG A 79 -8.17 -1.38 3.11
N LEU A 80 -7.98 -0.18 2.55
CA LEU A 80 -8.75 1.01 2.92
C LEU A 80 -10.24 0.79 2.68
N ASN A 81 -10.61 0.28 1.50
CA ASN A 81 -12.00 -0.04 1.19
C ASN A 81 -12.56 -1.06 2.18
N TRP A 82 -11.77 -2.02 2.66
CA TRP A 82 -12.21 -2.99 3.66
C TRP A 82 -12.46 -2.33 5.03
N ILE A 83 -11.55 -1.48 5.52
CA ILE A 83 -11.67 -0.79 6.81
C ILE A 83 -12.90 0.12 6.89
N TYR A 84 -13.22 0.81 5.79
CA TYR A 84 -14.35 1.73 5.75
C TYR A 84 -15.68 1.07 5.31
N ARG A 85 -15.74 -0.25 5.19
CA ARG A 85 -16.99 -0.96 4.88
C ARG A 85 -18.01 -0.78 6.00
N LYS A 86 -19.20 -0.30 5.63
CA LYS A 86 -20.36 -0.26 6.53
C LYS A 86 -20.91 -1.65 6.85
N LYS A 87 -20.64 -2.66 6.02
CA LYS A 87 -21.07 -4.07 6.20
C LYS A 87 -19.93 -5.02 5.85
N GLN A 88 -19.61 -5.93 6.78
CA GLN A 88 -18.60 -6.97 6.57
C GLN A 88 -19.00 -7.98 5.48
N ASP A 89 -20.27 -8.02 5.09
CA ASP A 89 -20.78 -8.94 4.09
C ASP A 89 -20.45 -8.56 2.64
N GLN A 90 -19.84 -7.41 2.38
CA GLN A 90 -19.57 -6.96 1.02
C GLN A 90 -18.41 -7.72 0.34
N PRO A 91 -18.50 -7.97 -0.98
CA PRO A 91 -17.44 -8.54 -1.81
C PRO A 91 -16.06 -7.86 -1.63
N TYR A 92 -14.96 -8.61 -1.60
CA TYR A 92 -13.61 -8.01 -1.46
C TYR A 92 -13.24 -7.14 -2.67
N PHE A 93 -13.61 -7.58 -3.87
CA PHE A 93 -13.30 -6.90 -5.12
C PHE A 93 -14.54 -6.27 -5.76
N THR A 94 -14.52 -4.95 -5.92
CA THR A 94 -15.56 -4.21 -6.64
C THR A 94 -15.56 -4.59 -8.12
N GLY A 95 -16.75 -4.76 -8.71
CA GLY A 95 -16.94 -5.23 -10.09
C GLY A 95 -16.97 -6.76 -10.25
N PHE A 96 -16.74 -7.50 -9.17
CA PHE A 96 -16.83 -8.96 -9.13
C PHE A 96 -17.94 -9.45 -8.20
N GLU A 97 -18.89 -8.58 -7.83
CA GLU A 97 -19.92 -8.86 -6.83
C GLU A 97 -20.75 -10.10 -7.16
N GLU A 98 -20.98 -10.37 -8.45
CA GLU A 98 -21.76 -11.52 -8.91
C GLU A 98 -21.11 -12.89 -8.63
N PHE A 99 -19.82 -12.93 -8.33
CA PHE A 99 -19.10 -14.16 -7.99
C PHE A 99 -19.17 -14.46 -6.49
N TYR A 100 -19.52 -13.47 -5.66
CA TYR A 100 -19.67 -13.61 -4.20
C TYR A 100 -21.06 -14.13 -3.79
N LYS A 101 -21.65 -15.02 -4.59
CA LYS A 101 -22.98 -15.61 -4.36
C LYS A 101 -22.98 -16.74 -3.32
N THR A 102 -21.82 -17.26 -2.96
CA THR A 102 -21.65 -18.38 -2.00
C THR A 102 -21.03 -17.90 -0.68
N GLU A 103 -21.14 -18.71 0.37
CA GLU A 103 -20.59 -18.38 1.69
C GLU A 103 -19.05 -18.36 1.73
N ASN A 104 -18.36 -19.04 0.80
CA ASN A 104 -16.89 -19.10 0.77
C ASN A 104 -16.23 -17.92 0.04
N LYS A 105 -16.32 -16.72 0.63
CA LYS A 105 -15.80 -15.48 0.03
C LYS A 105 -14.28 -15.47 -0.13
N ASP A 106 -13.56 -16.14 0.76
CA ASP A 106 -12.09 -16.22 0.73
C ASP A 106 -11.60 -17.04 -0.46
N GLU A 107 -12.26 -18.17 -0.74
CA GLU A 107 -11.94 -18.98 -1.91
C GLU A 107 -12.18 -18.21 -3.21
N ILE A 108 -13.31 -17.49 -3.30
CA ILE A 108 -13.62 -16.64 -4.45
C ILE A 108 -12.58 -15.53 -4.63
N ALA A 109 -12.15 -14.87 -3.55
CA ALA A 109 -11.10 -13.86 -3.63
C ALA A 109 -9.77 -14.45 -4.14
N ARG A 110 -9.38 -15.65 -3.69
CA ARG A 110 -8.17 -16.33 -4.17
C ARG A 110 -8.20 -16.66 -5.66
N VAL A 111 -9.39 -16.82 -6.25
CA VAL A 111 -9.55 -17.01 -7.70
C VAL A 111 -9.55 -15.68 -8.45
N ILE A 112 -10.20 -14.64 -7.93
CA ILE A 112 -10.30 -13.33 -8.60
C ILE A 112 -8.94 -12.64 -8.70
N ASP A 113 -8.12 -12.71 -7.65
CA ASP A 113 -6.82 -12.01 -7.59
C ASP A 113 -5.86 -12.35 -8.76
N PRO A 114 -5.59 -13.63 -9.08
CA PRO A 114 -4.76 -13.97 -10.25
C PRO A 114 -5.43 -13.59 -11.57
N ILE A 115 -6.76 -13.62 -11.69
CA ILE A 115 -7.48 -13.20 -12.90
C ILE A 115 -7.30 -11.68 -13.13
N ARG A 116 -7.46 -10.86 -12.08
CA ARG A 116 -7.21 -9.42 -12.14
C ARG A 116 -5.77 -9.13 -12.55
N THR A 117 -4.83 -9.87 -11.97
CA THR A 117 -3.40 -9.74 -12.29
C THR A 117 -3.13 -10.06 -13.76
N ALA A 118 -3.58 -11.21 -14.25
CA ALA A 118 -3.40 -11.61 -15.66
C ALA A 118 -4.04 -10.60 -16.61
N THR A 119 -5.26 -10.12 -16.31
CA THR A 119 -5.96 -9.11 -17.12
C THR A 119 -5.16 -7.82 -17.23
N LEU A 120 -4.61 -7.32 -16.12
CA LEU A 120 -3.79 -6.09 -16.11
C LEU A 120 -2.51 -6.27 -16.92
N MET A 121 -1.85 -7.43 -16.83
CA MET A 121 -0.67 -7.74 -17.62
C MET A 121 -0.97 -7.71 -19.13
N PHE A 122 -2.03 -8.40 -19.56
CA PHE A 122 -2.47 -8.38 -20.96
C PHE A 122 -2.82 -6.97 -21.44
N MET A 123 -3.53 -6.18 -20.62
CA MET A 123 -3.88 -4.81 -20.99
C MET A 123 -2.66 -3.90 -21.13
N GLN A 124 -1.63 -4.08 -20.29
CA GLN A 124 -0.37 -3.33 -20.42
C GLN A 124 0.38 -3.67 -21.70
N GLU A 125 0.49 -4.95 -22.05
CA GLU A 125 1.12 -5.37 -23.31
C GLU A 125 0.35 -4.83 -24.53
N LEU A 126 -0.99 -4.91 -24.51
CA LEU A 126 -1.83 -4.36 -25.57
C LEU A 126 -1.67 -2.84 -25.70
N TYR A 127 -1.59 -2.13 -24.57
CA TYR A 127 -1.35 -0.69 -24.56
C TYR A 127 0.02 -0.33 -25.14
N LEU A 128 1.06 -1.10 -24.81
CA LEU A 128 2.40 -0.92 -25.35
C LEU A 128 2.41 -1.15 -26.87
N LEU A 129 1.71 -2.19 -27.35
CA LEU A 129 1.57 -2.50 -28.76
C LEU A 129 0.86 -1.38 -29.53
N ILE A 130 -0.26 -0.85 -29.02
CA ILE A 130 -0.97 0.28 -29.63
C ILE A 130 -0.05 1.49 -29.74
N ARG A 131 0.70 1.83 -28.69
CA ARG A 131 1.66 2.95 -28.73
C ARG A 131 2.77 2.75 -29.76
N ILE A 132 3.25 1.52 -29.95
CA ILE A 132 4.26 1.21 -30.99
C ILE A 132 3.66 1.40 -32.39
N LEU A 133 2.41 0.99 -32.59
CA LEU A 133 1.71 1.15 -33.87
C LEU A 133 1.36 2.61 -34.18
N ASP A 134 1.05 3.42 -33.17
CA ASP A 134 0.73 4.86 -33.32
C ASP A 134 1.98 5.75 -33.47
N SER A 135 3.18 5.22 -33.23
CA SER A 135 4.46 5.96 -33.32
C SER A 135 5.31 5.62 -34.55
N GLY A 136 4.80 4.75 -35.43
CA GLY A 136 5.35 4.48 -36.77
C GLY A 136 4.60 5.24 -37.86
#